data_AF-A0AAN9CJ11-F1
#
_entry.id   AF-A0AAN9CJ11-F1
#
_cell.length_a   1.000
_cell.length_b   1.000
_cell.length_c   1.000
_cell.angle_alpha   90.00
_cell.angle_beta   90.00
_cell.angle_gamma   90.00
#
_symmetry.space_group_name_H-M   'P 1'
#
loop_
_entity.id
_entity.type
_entity.pdbx_description
1 polymer ?
#
loop_
_entity_poly.entity_id
_entity_poly.type
_entity_poly.pdbx_seq_one_letter_code
_entity_poly.pdbx_strand_id
1 'polypeptide(L)'
;MLTLYPDTEIQKDELIVWMFGEEDNLIAQMTVRSRETFDGADGRFRDRLKLDENTGSLTIRNIKSEHAGHYKLQISSGSRRTKYKKFKVITWFHGKQCE
;
A
#
# COMPACT_ATOMS: atom_id res chain seq x y z
N MET A 1 3.08 -3.17 -13.16
CA MET A 1 2.41 -3.18 -11.83
C MET A 1 3.44 -3.45 -10.77
N LEU A 2 3.21 -3.03 -9.53
CA LEU A 2 4.10 -3.30 -8.38
C LEU A 2 3.27 -3.85 -7.21
N THR A 3 3.78 -4.85 -6.50
CA THR A 3 3.14 -5.42 -5.31
C THR A 3 4.06 -5.27 -4.11
N LEU A 4 3.50 -4.77 -3.00
CA LEU A 4 4.18 -4.64 -1.71
C LEU A 4 3.68 -5.75 -0.78
N TYR A 5 4.60 -6.59 -0.34
CA TYR A 5 4.30 -7.78 0.47
C TYR A 5 4.49 -7.49 1.96
N PRO A 6 3.48 -7.79 2.80
CA PRO A 6 3.58 -7.75 4.26
C PRO A 6 4.62 -8.71 4.86
N ASP A 7 5.01 -9.74 4.12
CA ASP A 7 5.83 -10.89 4.55
C ASP A 7 5.23 -11.63 5.77
N THR A 8 3.89 -11.66 5.86
CA THR A 8 3.13 -12.40 6.86
C THR A 8 1.77 -12.81 6.30
N GLU A 9 1.22 -13.92 6.80
CA GLU A 9 -0.18 -14.26 6.59
C GLU A 9 -1.08 -13.44 7.51
N ILE A 10 -2.28 -13.10 7.03
CA ILE A 10 -3.30 -12.41 7.83
C ILE A 10 -3.92 -13.36 8.84
N GLN A 11 -4.08 -12.89 10.07
CA GLN A 11 -4.87 -13.58 11.09
C GLN A 11 -6.28 -12.96 11.23
N LYS A 12 -7.23 -13.75 11.73
CA LYS A 12 -8.67 -13.39 11.78
C LYS A 12 -8.99 -12.08 12.51
N ASP A 13 -8.13 -11.67 13.43
CA ASP A 13 -8.28 -10.50 14.30
C ASP A 13 -7.35 -9.34 13.93
N GLU A 14 -6.71 -9.39 12.75
CA GLU A 14 -5.79 -8.34 12.30
C GLU A 14 -6.51 -7.27 11.45
N LEU A 15 -6.16 -6.01 11.75
CA LEU A 15 -6.41 -4.85 10.91
C LEU A 15 -5.13 -4.51 10.17
N ILE A 16 -5.21 -4.50 8.84
CA ILE A 16 -4.14 -4.04 7.94
C ILE A 16 -4.45 -2.63 7.47
N VAL A 17 -3.47 -1.76 7.59
CA VAL A 17 -3.55 -0.37 7.14
C VAL A 17 -2.33 -0.04 6.29
N TRP A 18 -2.59 0.45 5.09
CA TRP A 18 -1.59 0.99 4.17
C TRP A 18 -1.71 2.51 4.10
N MET A 19 -0.59 3.16 4.30
CA MET A 19 -0.44 4.62 4.29
C MET A 19 0.63 5.03 3.28
N PHE A 20 0.52 6.26 2.77
CA PHE A 20 1.42 6.82 1.78
C PHE A 20 1.88 8.23 2.14
N GLY A 21 3.15 8.51 1.86
CA GLY A 21 3.76 9.82 2.09
C GLY A 21 4.19 10.03 3.55
N GLU A 22 4.68 11.23 3.85
CA GLU A 22 5.19 11.59 5.18
C GLU A 22 4.08 11.87 6.18
N GLU A 23 2.91 12.27 5.69
CA GLU A 23 1.71 12.53 6.48
C GLU A 23 0.92 11.26 6.82
N ASP A 24 1.45 10.08 6.46
CA ASP A 24 0.79 8.78 6.69
C ASP A 24 -0.65 8.74 6.12
N ASN A 25 -0.86 9.30 4.91
CA ASN A 25 -2.19 9.37 4.29
C ASN A 25 -2.75 7.95 4.05
N LEU A 26 -3.95 7.66 4.58
CA LEU A 26 -4.62 6.38 4.43
C LEU A 26 -4.97 6.13 2.95
N ILE A 27 -4.45 5.04 2.39
CA ILE A 27 -4.71 4.66 0.98
C ILE A 27 -5.39 3.30 0.85
N ALA A 28 -5.31 2.46 1.87
CA ALA A 28 -6.01 1.19 1.89
C ALA A 28 -6.11 0.62 3.31
N GLN A 29 -7.20 -0.09 3.60
CA GLN A 29 -7.35 -0.85 4.83
C GLN A 29 -8.12 -2.13 4.62
N MET A 30 -7.87 -3.12 5.47
CA MET A 30 -8.70 -4.33 5.49
C MET A 30 -8.73 -5.03 6.84
N THR A 31 -9.81 -5.80 7.01
CA THR A 31 -9.94 -6.92 7.94
C THR A 31 -10.28 -8.16 7.13
N VAL A 32 -10.40 -9.32 7.78
CA VAL A 32 -10.92 -10.54 7.11
C VAL A 32 -12.35 -10.37 6.57
N ARG A 33 -13.11 -9.37 7.04
CA ARG A 33 -14.51 -9.15 6.63
C ARG A 33 -14.70 -8.03 5.61
N SER A 34 -13.80 -7.06 5.57
CA SER A 34 -13.96 -5.84 4.78
C SER A 34 -12.64 -5.37 4.21
N ARG A 35 -12.69 -4.75 3.04
CA ARG A 35 -11.52 -4.18 2.36
C ARG A 35 -11.92 -2.91 1.64
N GLU A 36 -11.12 -1.88 1.81
CA GLU A 36 -11.36 -0.56 1.26
C GLU A 36 -10.05 0.02 0.72
N THR A 37 -10.16 0.73 -0.40
CA THR A 37 -9.07 1.49 -1.01
C THR A 37 -9.53 2.93 -1.17
N PHE A 38 -8.60 3.85 -1.01
CA PHE A 38 -8.87 5.28 -1.11
C PHE A 38 -8.04 5.88 -2.25
N ASP A 39 -8.66 6.78 -3.00
CA ASP A 39 -8.03 7.43 -4.16
C ASP A 39 -6.89 8.41 -3.76
N GLY A 40 -6.77 8.73 -2.48
CA GLY A 40 -5.95 9.84 -1.99
C GLY A 40 -6.62 11.20 -2.25
N ALA A 41 -6.24 12.22 -1.49
CA ALA A 41 -6.85 13.55 -1.58
C ALA A 41 -6.72 14.19 -2.98
N ASP A 42 -5.63 13.89 -3.68
CA ASP A 42 -5.34 14.35 -5.04
C ASP A 42 -5.86 13.39 -6.13
N GLY A 43 -6.54 12.31 -5.76
CA GLY A 43 -7.04 11.31 -6.70
C GLY A 43 -5.95 10.42 -7.34
N ARG A 44 -4.71 10.51 -6.87
CA ARG A 44 -3.54 9.80 -7.43
C ARG A 44 -3.73 8.29 -7.54
N PHE A 45 -4.45 7.71 -6.60
CA PHE A 45 -4.65 6.26 -6.50
C PHE A 45 -5.96 5.77 -7.11
N ARG A 46 -6.71 6.65 -7.78
CA ARG A 46 -8.00 6.30 -8.43
C ARG A 46 -7.87 5.11 -9.36
N ASP A 47 -8.62 4.06 -9.06
CA ASP A 47 -8.63 2.77 -9.77
C ASP A 47 -7.25 2.06 -9.85
N ARG A 48 -6.27 2.49 -9.04
CA ARG A 48 -4.90 1.95 -9.07
C ARG A 48 -4.65 0.89 -8.02
N LEU A 49 -5.33 0.94 -6.88
CA LEU A 49 -5.04 0.08 -5.75
C LEU A 49 -5.86 -1.21 -5.78
N LYS A 50 -5.23 -2.32 -5.42
CA LYS A 50 -5.89 -3.57 -5.13
C LYS A 50 -5.22 -4.20 -3.91
N LEU A 51 -6.04 -4.69 -2.99
CA LEU A 51 -5.59 -5.52 -1.90
C LEU A 51 -5.79 -7.01 -2.22
N ASP A 52 -4.81 -7.83 -1.86
CA ASP A 52 -4.94 -9.29 -1.83
C ASP A 52 -5.67 -9.74 -0.57
N GLU A 53 -6.67 -10.61 -0.71
CA GLU A 53 -7.57 -10.99 0.37
C GLU A 53 -6.99 -11.94 1.40
N ASN A 54 -5.95 -12.70 1.03
CA ASN A 54 -5.33 -13.69 1.92
C ASN A 54 -4.12 -13.12 2.66
N THR A 55 -3.37 -12.25 1.99
CA THR A 55 -2.09 -11.73 2.49
C THR A 55 -2.14 -10.26 2.87
N GLY A 56 -3.12 -9.49 2.37
CA GLY A 56 -3.17 -8.04 2.58
C GLY A 56 -2.13 -7.28 1.77
N SER A 57 -1.53 -7.94 0.79
CA SER A 57 -0.55 -7.34 -0.12
C SER A 57 -1.20 -6.22 -0.92
N LEU A 58 -0.51 -5.08 -1.00
CA LEU A 58 -0.96 -3.92 -1.76
C LEU A 58 -0.37 -3.98 -3.17
N THR A 59 -1.24 -4.08 -4.17
CA THR A 59 -0.87 -3.96 -5.58
C THR A 59 -1.21 -2.57 -6.10
N ILE A 60 -0.21 -1.90 -6.67
CA ILE A 60 -0.32 -0.63 -7.38
C ILE A 60 -0.30 -0.94 -8.89
N ARG A 61 -1.47 -0.81 -9.51
CA ARG A 61 -1.66 -1.00 -10.96
C ARG A 61 -1.18 0.22 -11.72
N ASN A 62 -0.66 -0.02 -12.92
CA ASN A 62 -0.25 1.03 -13.85
C ASN A 62 0.62 2.13 -13.19
N ILE A 63 1.63 1.69 -12.43
CA ILE A 63 2.51 2.55 -11.64
C ILE A 63 3.21 3.60 -12.52
N LYS A 64 3.24 4.83 -12.03
CA LYS A 64 3.87 6.02 -12.63
C LYS A 64 4.71 6.75 -11.60
N SER A 65 5.50 7.73 -12.05
CA SER A 65 6.36 8.54 -11.18
C SER A 65 5.66 9.19 -9.99
N GLU A 66 4.41 9.62 -10.15
CA GLU A 66 3.59 10.18 -9.06
C GLU A 66 3.32 9.20 -7.89
N HIS A 67 3.41 7.90 -8.15
CA HIS A 67 3.23 6.85 -7.14
C HIS A 67 4.54 6.49 -6.42
N ALA A 68 5.68 7.05 -6.84
CA ALA A 68 6.93 6.91 -6.10
C ALA A 68 6.81 7.60 -4.73
N GLY A 69 7.45 7.02 -3.71
CA GLY A 69 7.39 7.57 -2.36
C GLY A 69 7.51 6.50 -1.28
N HIS A 70 7.29 6.94 -0.04
CA HIS A 70 7.26 6.06 1.12
C HIS A 70 5.86 5.50 1.33
N TYR A 71 5.81 4.18 1.49
CA TYR A 71 4.61 3.46 1.90
C TYR A 71 4.85 2.88 3.28
N LYS A 72 3.83 2.92 4.12
CA LYS A 72 3.88 2.37 5.47
C LYS A 72 2.73 1.39 5.63
N LEU A 73 3.07 0.20 6.10
CA LEU A 73 2.16 -0.84 6.49
C LEU A 73 2.10 -0.88 8.02
N GLN A 74 0.90 -0.90 8.57
CA GLN A 74 0.61 -1.20 9.96
C GLN A 74 -0.28 -2.44 10.02
N ILE A 75 0.09 -3.40 10.87
CA ILE A 75 -0.71 -4.59 11.17
C ILE A 75 -0.95 -4.61 12.68
N SER A 76 -2.20 -4.46 13.10
CA SER A 76 -2.59 -4.43 14.52
C SER A 76 -3.63 -5.50 14.83
N SER A 77 -3.53 -6.11 16.00
CA SER A 77 -4.54 -7.03 16.56
C SER A 77 -4.77 -6.65 18.02
N GLY A 78 -5.96 -6.95 18.56
CA GLY A 78 -6.28 -6.66 19.96
C GLY A 78 -5.46 -7.44 20.98
N SER A 79 -4.78 -8.52 20.57
CA SER A 79 -4.03 -9.42 21.46
C SER A 79 -2.53 -9.46 21.19
N ARG A 80 -2.07 -8.88 20.07
CA ARG A 80 -0.67 -8.96 19.62
C ARG A 80 -0.06 -7.58 19.47
N ARG A 81 1.28 -7.52 19.54
CA ARG A 81 2.02 -6.29 19.27
C ARG A 81 1.77 -5.84 17.83
N THR A 82 1.51 -4.55 17.65
CA THR A 82 1.42 -3.92 16.34
C THR A 82 2.74 -4.05 15.58
N LYS A 83 2.67 -4.49 14.34
CA LYS A 83 3.81 -4.58 13.42
C LYS A 83 3.78 -3.40 12.45
N TYR A 84 4.97 -2.93 12.09
CA TYR A 84 5.15 -1.86 11.12
C TYR A 84 6.17 -2.26 10.06
N LYS A 85 5.90 -1.90 8.81
CA LYS A 85 6.87 -2.07 7.72
C LYS A 85 6.85 -0.85 6.81
N LYS A 86 8.03 -0.39 6.39
CA LYS A 86 8.19 0.74 5.47
C LYS A 86 8.73 0.24 4.15
N PHE A 87 8.21 0.79 3.06
CA PHE A 87 8.66 0.52 1.71
C PHE A 87 9.02 1.83 1.04
N LYS A 88 10.12 1.83 0.31
CA LYS A 88 10.49 2.94 -0.58
C LYS A 88 10.26 2.48 -2.01
N VAL A 89 9.28 3.08 -2.66
CA VAL A 89 8.99 2.82 -4.07
C VAL A 89 9.70 3.87 -4.90
N ILE A 90 10.58 3.41 -5.78
CA ILE A 90 11.23 4.24 -6.80
C ILE A 90 10.72 3.84 -8.17
N THR A 91 10.53 4.82 -9.05
CA THR A 91 10.20 4.59 -10.45
C THR A 91 11.35 5.07 -11.32
N TRP A 92 11.70 4.29 -12.34
CA TRP A 92 12.73 4.69 -13.28
C TRP A 92 12.21 5.78 -14.23
N PHE A 93 12.95 6.89 -14.34
CA PHE A 93 12.73 7.86 -15.41
C PHE A 93 13.20 7.25 -16.72
N HIS A 94 12.29 7.00 -17.67
CA HIS A 94 12.69 6.89 -19.08
C HIS A 94 12.92 8.30 -19.61
N GLY A 95 14.10 8.86 -19.32
CA GLY A 95 14.60 9.98 -20.09
C GLY A 95 14.82 9.50 -21.52
N LYS A 96 14.06 10.01 -22.48
CA LYS A 96 14.51 10.01 -23.87
C LYS A 96 15.83 10.78 -23.86
N GLN A 97 16.95 10.09 -24.11
CA GLN A 97 18.14 10.81 -24.53
C GLN A 97 17.79 11.45 -25.87
N CYS A 98 17.78 12.77 -25.91
CA CYS A 98 17.87 13.49 -27.17
C CYS A 98 19.32 13.31 -27.64
N GLU A 99 19.52 12.58 -28.73
CA GLU A 99 20.72 12.70 -29.58
C GLU A 99 20.59 13.93 -30.48
#